data_AF-A0AB36SVF6-F1
#
_entry.id   AF-A0AB36SVF6-F1
#
_cell.length_a   1.000
_cell.length_b   1.000
_cell.length_c   1.000
_cell.angle_alpha   90.00
_cell.angle_beta   90.00
_cell.angle_gamma   90.00
#
_symmetry.space_group_name_H-M   'P 1'
#
loop_
_entity.id
_entity.type
_entity.pdbx_description
1 polymer ?
#
loop_
_entity_poly.entity_id
_entity_poly.type
_entity_poly.pdbx_seq_one_letter_code
_entity_poly.pdbx_strand_id
1 'polypeptide(L)' 'MTEVDFILAGGGKGAYHIGVWKAFNEYGISDNICAVSGTSVGALNAALFSQGDYHIAETI' A
#
# COMPACT_ATOMS: atom_id res chain seq x y z
N MET A 1 -15.41 3.22 -13.78
CA MET A 1 -14.31 3.44 -12.82
C MET A 1 -13.32 2.32 -13.07
N THR A 2 -12.03 2.64 -13.22
CA THR A 2 -11.02 1.63 -13.58
C THR A 2 -10.46 1.05 -12.29
N GLU A 3 -10.66 -0.25 -12.08
CA GLU A 3 -10.06 -0.97 -10.95
C GLU A 3 -8.59 -1.27 -11.22
N VAL A 4 -7.76 -1.19 -10.19
CA VAL A 4 -6.32 -1.43 -10.27
C VAL A 4 -5.81 -2.28 -9.11
N ASP A 5 -4.73 -3.00 -9.36
CA ASP A 5 -4.04 -3.81 -8.34
C ASP A 5 -2.80 -3.09 -7.83
N PHE A 6 -2.56 -3.14 -6.52
CA PHE A 6 -1.36 -2.58 -5.90
C PHE A 6 -0.34 -3.69 -5.60
N ILE A 7 0.73 -3.77 -6.39
CA ILE A 7 1.76 -4.81 -6.26
C ILE A 7 3.03 -4.24 -5.63
N LEU A 8 3.42 -4.81 -4.48
CA LEU A 8 4.53 -4.35 -3.64
C LEU A 8 5.71 -5.32 -3.70
N ALA A 9 6.78 -4.91 -4.37
CA ALA A 9 8.01 -5.69 -4.41
C ALA A 9 8.71 -5.76 -3.04
N GLY A 10 9.59 -6.75 -2.87
CA GLY A 10 10.48 -6.80 -1.70
C GLY A 10 11.68 -5.86 -1.84
N GLY A 11 12.46 -5.74 -0.77
CA GLY A 11 13.74 -5.01 -0.77
C GLY A 11 13.94 -4.11 0.44
N GLY A 12 15.10 -3.46 0.55
CA GLY A 12 15.45 -2.63 1.70
C GLY A 12 14.76 -1.27 1.77
N LYS A 13 13.91 -0.92 0.79
CA LYS A 13 13.25 0.40 0.68
C LYS A 13 11.73 0.31 0.82
N GLY A 14 11.23 -0.67 1.56
CA GLY A 14 9.79 -0.91 1.74
C GLY A 14 9.01 0.31 2.27
N ALA A 15 9.63 1.16 3.09
CA ALA A 15 9.01 2.38 3.61
C ALA A 15 8.47 3.32 2.50
N TYR A 16 9.04 3.27 1.29
CA TYR A 16 8.55 4.08 0.17
C TYR A 16 7.13 3.71 -0.28
N HIS A 17 6.70 2.46 -0.06
CA HIS A 17 5.33 2.05 -0.37
C HIS A 17 4.29 2.78 0.49
N ILE A 18 4.62 3.12 1.74
CA ILE A 18 3.73 3.88 2.62
C ILE A 18 3.56 5.31 2.09
N GLY A 19 4.63 5.93 1.58
CA GLY A 19 4.54 7.23 0.91
C GLY A 19 3.69 7.20 -0.36
N VAL A 20 3.73 6.11 -1.14
CA VAL A 20 2.84 5.91 -2.29
C VAL A 20 1.39 5.78 -1.85
N TRP A 21 1.11 5.01 -0.79
CA TRP A 21 -0.23 4.90 -0.22
C TRP A 21 -0.76 6.27 0.25
N LYS A 22 0.09 7.10 0.88
CA LYS A 22 -0.28 8.48 1.24
C LYS A 22 -0.78 9.26 0.03
N ALA A 23 -0.03 9.24 -1.07
CA ALA A 23 -0.41 9.91 -2.30
C ALA A 23 -1.71 9.33 -2.87
N PHE A 24 -1.90 8.01 -2.82
CA PHE A 24 -3.14 7.39 -3.29
C PHE A 24 -4.37 7.88 -2.51
N ASN A 25 -4.25 8.06 -1.19
CA ASN A 25 -5.31 8.64 -0.39
C ASN A 25 -5.57 10.11 -0.78
N GLU A 26 -4.51 10.92 -0.95
CA GLU A 26 -4.62 12.33 -1.34
C GLU A 26 -5.27 12.53 -2.72
N TYR A 27 -5.06 11.60 -3.66
CA TYR A 27 -5.61 11.66 -5.02
C TYR A 27 -6.87 10.82 -5.23
N GLY A 28 -7.42 10.19 -4.19
CA GLY A 28 -8.61 9.33 -4.31
C GLY A 28 -8.39 8.07 -5.16
N ILE A 29 -7.14 7.61 -5.28
CA ILE A 29 -6.77 6.40 -6.02
C ILE A 29 -7.06 5.15 -5.18
N SER A 30 -6.92 5.25 -3.85
CA SER A 30 -7.11 4.12 -2.93
C SER A 30 -8.49 3.46 -3.06
N ASP A 31 -9.53 4.24 -3.38
CA ASP A 31 -10.90 3.75 -3.59
C ASP A 31 -11.04 2.85 -4.83
N ASN A 32 -10.06 2.89 -5.74
CA ASN A 32 -10.02 2.08 -6.96
C ASN A 32 -9.12 0.84 -6.82
N ILE A 33 -8.48 0.65 -5.66
CA ILE A 33 -7.60 -0.51 -5.41
C ILE A 33 -8.47 -1.68 -4.95
N CYS A 34 -8.65 -2.67 -5.81
CA CYS A 34 -9.48 -3.85 -5.51
C CYS A 34 -8.65 -5.04 -4.97
N ALA A 35 -7.36 -5.10 -5.29
CA ALA A 35 -6.45 -6.10 -4.77
C ALA A 35 -5.09 -5.50 -4.41
N VAL A 36 -4.44 -6.10 -3.42
CA VAL A 36 -3.07 -5.80 -3.03
C VAL A 36 -2.30 -7.10 -2.90
N SER A 37 -1.05 -7.11 -3.36
CA SER A 37 -0.15 -8.24 -3.20
C SER A 37 1.27 -7.77 -2.94
N GLY A 38 2.10 -8.61 -2.33
CA GLY A 38 3.49 -8.27 -2.16
C GLY A 38 4.37 -9.43 -1.72
N THR A 39 5.68 -9.20 -1.80
CA THR A 39 6.71 -10.21 -1.47
C THR A 39 7.68 -9.64 -0.43
N SER A 40 8.07 -10.45 0.57
CA SER A 40 8.99 -10.02 1.65
C SER A 40 8.44 -8.78 2.39
N VAL A 41 9.19 -7.68 2.53
CA VAL A 41 8.67 -6.43 3.14
C VAL A 41 7.44 -5.89 2.40
N GLY A 42 7.32 -6.16 1.10
CA GLY A 42 6.14 -5.81 0.33
C GLY A 42 4.90 -6.58 0.79
N ALA A 43 5.06 -7.83 1.23
CA ALA A 43 3.96 -8.62 1.80
C ALA A 43 3.48 -8.04 3.14
N LEU A 44 4.41 -7.60 3.99
CA LEU A 44 4.08 -6.90 5.23
C LEU A 44 3.28 -5.63 4.94
N ASN A 45 3.76 -4.79 4.01
CA ASN A 45 3.08 -3.55 3.65
C ASN A 45 1.73 -3.81 2.96
N ALA A 46 1.60 -4.89 2.19
CA ALA A 46 0.33 -5.31 1.60
C ALA A 46 -0.68 -5.67 2.70
N ALA A 47 -0.24 -6.40 3.73
CA ALA A 47 -1.08 -6.71 4.89
C ALA A 47 -1.50 -5.44 5.65
N LEU A 48 -0.58 -4.49 5.86
CA LEU A 48 -0.89 -3.19 6.48
C LEU A 48 -1.90 -2.40 5.65
N PHE A 49 -1.73 -2.35 4.33
CA PHE A 49 -2.68 -1.73 3.43
C PHE A 49 -4.08 -2.36 3.55
N SER A 50 -4.16 -3.69 3.58
CA SER A 50 -5.43 -4.42 3.77
C SER A 50 -6.11 -4.16 5.12
N GLN A 51 -5.35 -3.80 6.16
CA GLN A 51 -5.96 -3.37 7.43
C GLN A 51 -6.65 -2.01 7.33
N GLY A 52 -6.28 -1.18 6.34
CA GLY A 52 -6.94 0.10 6.05
C GLY A 52 -6.58 1.25 6.99
N ASP A 53 -5.82 1.01 8.05
CA ASP A 53 -5.34 2.06 8.96
C ASP A 53 -3.98 2.60 8.50
N TYR A 54 -4.04 3.67 7.70
CA TYR A 54 -2.85 4.36 7.21
C TYR A 54 -1.97 4.90 8.34
N HIS A 55 -2.55 5.39 9.44
CA HIS A 55 -1.78 6.00 10.52
C HIS A 55 -0.96 4.95 11.28
N ILE A 56 -1.53 3.77 11.50
CA ILE A 56 -0.75 2.63 12.03
C ILE A 56 0.41 2.33 11.09
N ALA A 57 0.15 2.19 9.79
CA ALA A 57 1.18 1.84 8.82
C ALA A 57 2.29 2.90 8.67
N GLU A 58 2.01 4.18 8.93
CA GLU A 58 3.00 5.28 8.90
C GLU A 58 3.93 5.29 10.12
N THR A 59 3.56 4.61 11.21
CA THR A 59 4.27 4.67 12.50
C THR A 59 5.05 3.41 12.86
N ILE A 60 4.94 2.36 12.05
CA ILE A 60 5.70 1.10 12.18
C ILE A 60 7.04 1.22 11.45
#